data_AF-A0A3S1DBR6-F1
#
_entry.id   AF-A0A3S1DBR6-F1
#
_cell.length_a   1.000
_cell.length_b   1.000
_cell.length_c   1.000
_cell.angle_alpha   90.00
_cell.angle_beta   90.00
_cell.angle_gamma   90.00
#
_symmetry.space_group_name_H-M   'P 1'
#
loop_
_entity.id
_entity.type
_entity.pdbx_description
1 polymer ?
#
loop_
_entity_poly.entity_id
_entity_poly.type
_entity_poly.pdbx_seq_one_letter_code
_entity_poly.pdbx_strand_id
1 'polypeptide(L)' 'MNSLWSLLSFTRPRRCFARLDSAGRCQAFKQCKQPPVGDAWVEIEEIRLNWLHQVLPASARIPSRATRSAVLPLLGL' A
#
# COMPACT_ATOMS: atom_id res chain seq x y z
N MET A 1 -29.12 4.22 -22.54
CA MET A 1 -29.03 5.11 -21.35
C MET A 1 -29.18 4.25 -20.10
N ASN A 2 -28.08 3.71 -19.60
CA ASN A 2 -28.06 2.72 -18.52
C ASN A 2 -26.95 3.11 -17.54
N SER A 3 -27.23 4.20 -16.80
CA SER A 3 -26.31 4.86 -15.87
C SER A 3 -26.41 4.27 -14.45
N LEU A 4 -26.47 2.95 -14.34
CA LEU A 4 -26.51 2.23 -13.05
C LEU A 4 -25.29 1.33 -12.81
N TRP A 5 -24.48 1.09 -13.86
CA TRP A 5 -23.26 0.29 -13.76
C TRP A 5 -22.16 0.94 -12.92
N SER A 6 -22.10 2.27 -12.86
CA SER A 6 -21.07 2.99 -12.06
C SER A 6 -21.16 2.68 -10.55
N LEU A 7 -22.36 2.39 -10.04
CA LEU A 7 -22.57 2.05 -8.63
C LEU A 7 -22.08 0.65 -8.27
N LEU A 8 -22.09 -0.28 -9.22
CA LEU A 8 -21.58 -1.64 -9.03
C LEU A 8 -20.07 -1.78 -9.36
N SER A 9 -19.49 -0.79 -10.05
CA SER A 9 -18.14 -0.90 -10.63
C SER A 9 -17.02 -0.28 -9.80
N PHE A 10 -17.23 0.06 -8.52
CA PHE A 10 -16.28 0.90 -7.77
C PHE A 10 -15.71 0.31 -6.48
N THR A 11 -15.65 -1.02 -6.36
CA THR A 11 -14.81 -1.68 -5.35
C THR A 11 -13.34 -1.65 -5.81
N ARG A 12 -12.73 -0.46 -5.87
CA ARG A 12 -11.27 -0.37 -6.02
C ARG A 12 -10.63 -1.28 -4.97
N PRO A 13 -9.71 -2.19 -5.35
CA PRO A 13 -9.08 -3.11 -4.42
C PRO A 13 -8.47 -2.30 -3.28
N ARG A 14 -8.99 -2.52 -2.08
CA ARG A 14 -8.52 -1.84 -0.88
C ARG A 14 -7.17 -2.46 -0.52
N ARG A 15 -6.11 -1.66 -0.62
CA ARG A 15 -4.75 -2.09 -0.29
C ARG A 15 -4.60 -2.26 1.22
N CYS A 16 -3.80 -3.23 1.62
CA CYS A 16 -3.48 -3.49 3.01
C CYS A 16 -2.11 -2.89 3.31
N PHE A 17 -1.97 -2.30 4.49
CA PHE A 17 -0.73 -1.71 4.96
C PHE A 17 -0.43 -2.20 6.38
N ALA A 18 0.82 -2.51 6.64
CA ALA A 18 1.36 -2.75 7.98
C ALA A 18 2.23 -1.56 8.38
N ARG A 19 2.09 -1.09 9.62
CA ARG A 19 3.01 -0.13 10.23
C ARG A 19 4.14 -0.89 10.91
N LEU A 20 5.37 -0.59 10.53
CA LEU A 20 6.54 -1.15 11.16
C LEU A 20 7.13 -0.19 12.19
N ASP A 21 7.71 -0.72 13.26
CA ASP A 21 8.64 -0.01 14.13
C ASP A 21 10.04 0.05 13.48
N SER A 22 10.93 0.87 14.04
CA SER A 22 12.37 0.94 13.80
C SER A 22 13.06 -0.43 13.73
N ALA A 23 12.62 -1.40 14.55
CA ALA A 23 13.11 -2.78 14.54
C ALA A 23 12.50 -3.66 13.43
N GLY A 24 11.61 -3.13 12.58
CA GLY A 24 10.91 -3.87 11.53
C GLY A 24 9.76 -4.75 12.02
N ARG A 25 9.32 -4.58 13.27
CA ARG A 25 8.18 -5.30 13.86
C ARG A 25 6.85 -4.65 13.48
N CYS A 26 5.84 -5.45 13.17
CA CYS A 26 4.52 -4.92 12.82
C CYS A 26 3.75 -4.49 14.06
N GLN A 27 3.40 -3.20 14.12
CA GLN A 27 2.70 -2.59 15.25
C GLN A 27 1.19 -2.44 14.97
N ALA A 28 0.81 -2.22 13.72
CA ALA A 28 -0.58 -1.97 13.36
C ALA A 28 -0.87 -2.35 11.90
N PHE A 29 -2.14 -2.60 11.61
CA PHE A 29 -2.64 -2.81 10.25
C PHE A 29 -3.63 -1.74 9.87
N LYS A 30 -3.65 -1.37 8.59
CA LYS A 30 -4.62 -0.44 8.03
C LYS A 30 -4.97 -0.85 6.61
N GLN A 31 -6.27 -0.84 6.30
CA GLN A 31 -6.75 -1.09 4.96
C GLN A 31 -7.29 0.21 4.35
N CYS A 32 -6.61 0.74 3.34
CA CYS A 32 -7.00 1.99 2.69
C CYS A 32 -6.67 1.99 1.19
N LYS A 33 -7.35 2.85 0.42
CA LYS A 33 -7.13 2.95 -1.03
C LYS A 33 -5.86 3.73 -1.38
N GLN A 34 -5.46 4.65 -0.51
CA GLN A 34 -4.28 5.50 -0.65
C GLN A 34 -3.22 5.08 0.37
N PRO A 35 -1.93 5.25 0.05
CA PRO A 35 -0.88 5.05 1.04
C PRO A 35 -1.13 6.00 2.22
N PRO A 36 -1.15 5.49 3.46
CA PRO A 36 -1.32 6.33 4.63
C PRO A 36 -0.14 7.30 4.78
N VAL A 37 -0.44 8.55 5.13
CA VAL A 37 0.57 9.57 5.43
C VAL A 37 1.20 9.28 6.79
N GLY A 38 2.53 9.29 6.85
CA GLY A 38 3.32 9.01 8.05
C GLY A 38 4.39 7.93 7.82
N ASP A 39 5.31 7.82 8.76
CA ASP A 39 6.50 6.99 8.59
C ASP A 39 6.23 5.48 8.81
N ALA A 40 6.99 4.66 8.07
CA ALA A 40 7.09 3.20 8.19
C ALA A 40 5.84 2.38 7.88
N TRP A 41 4.92 2.89 7.06
CA TRP A 41 3.88 2.06 6.45
C TRP A 41 4.41 1.32 5.23
N VAL A 42 4.22 0.00 5.22
CA VAL A 42 4.55 -0.86 4.09
C VAL A 42 3.29 -1.50 3.55
N GLU A 43 3.18 -1.58 2.23
CA GLU A 43 2.07 -2.26 1.57
C GLU A 43 2.28 -3.78 1.71
N ILE A 44 1.21 -4.50 2.06
CA ILE A 44 1.21 -5.96 2.26
C ILE A 44 0.09 -6.57 1.43
N GLU A 45 0.27 -7.83 1.01
CA GLU A 45 -0.74 -8.54 0.21
C GLU A 45 -2.02 -8.80 1.00
N GLU A 46 -1.88 -9.12 2.28
CA GLU A 46 -2.97 -9.49 3.18
C GLU A 46 -2.66 -9.09 4.62
N ILE A 47 -3.69 -8.95 5.45
CA ILE A 47 -3.51 -8.71 6.90
C ILE A 47 -3.49 -10.05 7.62
N ARG A 48 -2.36 -10.38 8.25
CA ARG A 48 -2.28 -11.52 9.17
C ARG A 48 -1.97 -11.07 10.59
N LEU A 49 -2.86 -11.41 11.52
CA LEU A 49 -2.70 -11.10 12.94
C LEU A 49 -1.46 -11.75 13.57
N ASN A 50 -0.96 -12.85 12.99
CA ASN A 50 0.26 -13.51 13.45
C ASN A 50 1.52 -12.66 13.27
N TRP A 51 1.48 -11.60 12.45
CA TRP A 51 2.60 -10.67 12.28
C TRP A 51 2.62 -9.59 13.36
N LEU A 52 1.55 -9.41 14.13
CA LEU A 52 1.51 -8.41 15.19
C LEU A 52 2.64 -8.65 16.20
N HIS A 53 3.42 -7.61 16.47
CA HIS A 53 4.62 -7.61 17.31
C HIS A 53 5.79 -8.48 16.80
N GLN A 54 5.65 -9.08 15.61
CA GLN A 54 6.67 -9.88 14.94
C GLN A 54 7.31 -9.11 13.79
N VAL A 55 8.52 -9.54 13.40
CA VAL A 55 9.22 -8.98 12.24
C VAL A 55 8.46 -9.36 10.97
N LEU A 56 8.09 -8.35 10.17
CA LEU A 56 7.33 -8.59 8.95
C LEU A 56 8.23 -9.28 7.90
N PRO A 57 7.89 -10.51 7.44
CA PRO A 57 8.70 -11.22 6.46
C PRO A 57 8.72 -10.47 5.12
N ALA A 58 9.85 -10.56 4.41
CA ALA A 58 10.02 -9.88 3.12
C ALA A 58 8.97 -10.33 2.08
N SER A 59 8.58 -11.61 2.09
CA SER A 59 7.57 -12.17 1.18
C SER A 59 6.16 -11.61 1.40
N ALA A 60 5.86 -11.04 2.58
CA ALA A 60 4.57 -10.42 2.85
C ALA A 60 4.48 -8.98 2.34
N ARG A 61 5.63 -8.36 2.05
CA ARG A 61 5.71 -6.98 1.58
C ARG A 61 5.46 -6.98 0.09
N ILE A 62 4.48 -6.20 -0.35
CA ILE A 62 4.38 -5.88 -1.77
C ILE A 62 5.58 -4.98 -2.08
N PRO A 63 6.46 -5.36 -3.02
CA PRO A 63 7.53 -4.47 -3.44
C PRO A 63 6.87 -3.18 -3.89
N SER A 64 7.08 -2.10 -3.13
CA SER A 64 6.64 -0.79 -3.55
C SER A 64 7.37 -0.55 -4.86
N ARG A 65 6.65 -0.69 -5.97
CA ARG A 65 7.11 -0.15 -7.25
C ARG A 65 7.11 1.33 -6.98
N ALA A 66 8.22 1.82 -6.41
CA ALA A 66 8.51 3.23 -6.29
C ALA A 66 8.09 3.76 -7.64
N THR A 67 7.06 4.60 -7.65
CA THR A 67 6.69 5.33 -8.84
C THR A 67 7.98 6.03 -9.19
N ARG A 68 8.76 5.47 -10.12
CA ARG A 68 9.80 6.18 -10.83
C ARG A 68 8.99 7.30 -11.43
N SER A 69 8.93 8.41 -10.71
CA SER A 69 8.63 9.70 -11.28
C SER A 69 9.73 9.83 -12.30
N ALA A 70 9.47 9.32 -13.50
CA ALA A 70 10.24 9.67 -14.66
C ALA A 70 9.91 11.14 -14.86
N VAL A 71 10.62 11.98 -14.10
CA VAL A 71 10.86 13.35 -14.50
C VAL A 71 11.61 13.19 -15.81
N LEU A 72 10.86 13.12 -16.90
CA LEU A 72 11.39 13.30 -18.24
C LEU A 72 12.02 14.70 -18.20
N PRO A 73 13.35 14.83 -18.29
CA PRO A 73 13.92 16.15 -18.47
C PRO A 73 13.40 16.62 -19.83
N LEU A 74 12.57 17.66 -19.81
CA LEU A 74 12.20 18.43 -20.99
C LEU A 74 13.50 19.10 -21.46
N LEU A 75 14.23 18.40 -22.33
CA LEU A 75 15.35 18.93 -23.08
C LEU A 75 14.77 19.98 -24.03
N GLY A 76 14.82 21.23 -23.59
CA GLY A 76 14.56 22.38 -24.43
C GLY A 76 15.59 22.47 -25.55
N LEU A 77 15.07 22.73 -26.75
CA LEU A 77 15.78 23.30 -27.89
C LEU A 77 14.98 24.52 -28.35
#